data_AF-A0A382L655-F1
#
_entry.id   AF-A0A382L655-F1
#
_cell.length_a   1.000
_cell.length_b   1.000
_cell.length_c   1.000
_cell.angle_alpha   90.00
_cell.angle_beta   90.00
_cell.angle_gamma   90.00
#
_symmetry.space_group_name_H-M   'P 1'
#
loop_
_entity.id
_entity.type
_entity.pdbx_description
1 polymer ?
#
loop_
_entity_poly.entity_id
_entity_poly.type
_entity_poly.pdbx_seq_one_letter_code
_entity_poly.pdbx_strand_id
1 'polypeptide(L)' 'MELSERMTHTGKRVTDRFFRKLQKEFTDEELVELSAIIAYENFRSKFNPVFGIEANGLCHLPVVESATAAATERLH' A
#
# COMPACT_ATOMS: atom_id res chain seq x y z
N MET A 1 7.01 5.36 0.86
CA MET A 1 7.31 6.81 0.99
C MET A 1 6.55 7.36 2.19
N GLU A 2 6.99 8.46 2.81
CA GLU A 2 6.32 8.96 4.03
C GLU A 2 4.83 9.34 3.81
N LEU A 3 4.47 9.86 2.63
CA LEU A 3 3.07 10.17 2.28
C LEU A 3 2.18 8.93 2.31
N SER A 4 2.63 7.81 1.73
CA SER A 4 1.86 6.56 1.71
C SER A 4 1.60 6.07 3.14
N GLU A 5 2.62 6.07 4.00
CA GLU A 5 2.45 5.69 5.40
C GLU A 5 1.44 6.57 6.15
N ARG A 6 1.48 7.89 5.92
CA ARG A 6 0.56 8.83 6.57
C ARG A 6 -0.88 8.72 6.06
N MET A 7 -1.08 8.27 4.82
CA MET A 7 -2.42 8.01 4.26
C MET A 7 -2.96 6.63 4.63
N THR A 8 -2.09 5.63 4.85
CA THR A 8 -2.51 4.26 5.18
C THR A 8 -2.71 4.04 6.67
N HIS A 9 -1.87 4.65 7.52
CA HIS A 9 -1.91 4.40 8.95
C HIS A 9 -2.81 5.40 9.68
N THR A 10 -3.90 4.91 10.29
CA THR A 10 -4.90 5.73 11.01
C THR A 10 -4.33 6.59 12.15
N GLY A 11 -3.20 6.19 12.74
CA GLY A 11 -2.50 6.96 13.76
C GLY A 11 -1.63 8.11 13.23
N LYS A 12 -1.43 8.18 11.91
CA LYS A 12 -0.63 9.23 11.25
C LYS A 12 -1.56 10.17 10.50
N ARG A 13 -1.15 11.44 10.39
CA ARG A 13 -1.88 12.47 9.62
C ARG A 13 -0.97 13.16 8.62
N VAL A 14 -1.53 13.53 7.47
CA VAL A 14 -0.92 14.50 6.55
C VAL A 14 -1.14 15.88 7.17
N THR A 15 -0.11 16.42 7.83
CA THR A 15 -0.17 17.75 8.44
C THR A 15 0.22 18.81 7.42
N ASP A 16 -0.23 20.05 7.58
CA ASP A 16 0.12 21.14 6.65
C ASP A 16 1.63 21.35 6.53
N ARG A 17 2.37 21.15 7.63
CA ARG A 17 3.85 21.22 7.61
C ARG A 17 4.43 20.16 6.69
N PHE A 18 3.87 18.94 6.69
CA PHE A 18 4.32 17.86 5.83
C PHE A 18 3.88 18.11 4.38
N PHE A 19 2.64 18.54 4.15
CA PHE A 19 2.15 18.90 2.83
C PHE A 19 3.02 19.98 2.16
N ARG A 20 3.39 21.05 2.88
CA ARG A 20 4.32 22.08 2.40
C ARG A 20 5.73 21.58 2.09
N LYS A 21 6.17 20.46 2.69
CA LYS A 21 7.44 19.83 2.30
C LYS A 21 7.30 19.10 0.97
N LEU A 22 6.18 18.43 0.75
CA LEU A 22 5.90 17.73 -0.50
C LEU A 22 5.82 18.71 -1.68
N GLN A 23 5.20 19.87 -1.50
CA GLN A 23 5.14 20.93 -2.52
C GLN A 23 6.50 21.52 -2.94
N LYS A 24 7.60 21.14 -2.27
CA LYS A 24 8.96 21.50 -2.72
C LYS A 24 9.52 20.55 -3.76
N GLU A 25 9.00 19.33 -3.80
CA GLU A 25 9.49 18.24 -4.64
C GLU A 25 8.50 17.86 -5.75
N PHE A 26 7.21 18.18 -5.56
CA PHE A 26 6.12 17.82 -6.46
C PHE A 26 5.21 19.02 -6.75
N THR A 27 4.64 19.08 -7.94
CA THR A 27 3.54 20.01 -8.25
C THR A 27 2.24 19.55 -7.58
N ASP A 28 1.25 20.44 -7.55
CA ASP A 28 -0.06 20.09 -7.00
C ASP A 28 -0.74 18.98 -7.84
N GLU A 29 -0.56 18.97 -9.17
CA GLU A 29 -1.05 17.91 -10.05
C GLU A 29 -0.40 16.55 -9.74
N GLU A 30 0.94 16.52 -9.60
CA GLU A 30 1.66 15.30 -9.23
C GLU A 30 1.23 14.78 -7.86
N LEU A 31 0.96 15.67 -6.91
CA LEU A 31 0.44 15.30 -5.59
C LEU A 31 -0.97 14.73 -5.65
N VAL A 32 -1.83 15.25 -6.53
CA VAL A 32 -3.17 14.69 -6.78
C VAL A 32 -3.06 13.26 -7.32
N GLU A 33 -2.24 13.05 -8.35
CA GLU A 33 -2.04 11.73 -8.95
C GLU A 33 -1.44 10.73 -7.96
N LEU A 34 -0.39 11.14 -7.25
CA LEU A 34 0.27 10.30 -6.23
C LEU A 34 -0.71 9.93 -5.11
N SER A 35 -1.51 10.88 -4.64
CA SER A 35 -2.52 10.64 -3.59
C SER A 35 -3.62 9.71 -4.08
N ALA A 36 -4.04 9.82 -5.35
CA ALA A 36 -5.04 8.96 -5.94
C ALA A 36 -4.57 7.50 -5.99
N ILE A 37 -3.33 7.25 -6.42
CA ILE A 37 -2.74 5.89 -6.46
C ILE A 37 -2.64 5.31 -5.04
N ILE A 38 -2.14 6.09 -4.08
CA ILE A 38 -2.04 5.64 -2.68
C ILE A 38 -3.43 5.30 -2.12
N ALA A 39 -4.43 6.13 -2.38
CA ALA A 39 -5.80 5.87 -1.96
C ALA A 39 -6.38 4.60 -2.59
N TYR A 40 -6.12 4.38 -3.88
CA TYR A 40 -6.58 3.20 -4.60
C TYR A 40 -5.95 1.91 -4.06
N GLU A 41 -4.66 1.90 -3.77
CA GLU A 41 -4.00 0.75 -3.15
C GLU A 41 -4.48 0.50 -1.72
N ASN A 42 -4.76 1.56 -0.94
CA ASN A 42 -5.39 1.42 0.37
C ASN A 42 -6.80 0.81 0.27
N PHE A 43 -7.57 1.20 -0.74
CA PHE A 43 -8.88 0.59 -1.03
C PHE A 43 -8.72 -0.89 -1.35
N ARG A 44 -7.86 -1.26 -2.31
CA ARG A 44 -7.61 -2.65 -2.72
C ARG A 44 -7.14 -3.51 -1.56
N SER A 45 -6.32 -2.98 -0.65
CA SER A 45 -5.84 -3.70 0.54
C SER A 45 -6.96 -4.17 1.48
N LYS A 46 -8.12 -3.51 1.45
CA LYS A 46 -9.30 -3.82 2.28
C LYS A 46 -10.39 -4.53 1.48
N PHE A 47 -10.55 -4.15 0.22
CA PHE A 47 -11.54 -4.72 -0.69
C PHE A 47 -11.16 -6.15 -1.08
N ASN A 48 -9.93 -6.38 -1.53
CA ASN A 48 -9.52 -7.67 -2.08
C ASN A 48 -9.69 -8.85 -1.10
N PRO A 49 -9.30 -8.74 0.19
CA PRO A 49 -9.47 -9.84 1.14
C PRO A 49 -10.94 -10.22 1.37
N VAL A 50 -11.89 -9.28 1.28
CA VAL A 50 -13.33 -9.56 1.45
C VAL A 50 -13.85 -10.50 0.37
N PHE A 51 -13.27 -10.44 -0.83
CA PHE A 51 -13.67 -11.26 -1.97
C PHE A 51 -12.67 -12.38 -2.28
N GLY A 52 -11.67 -12.62 -1.41
CA GLY A 52 -10.64 -13.63 -1.65
C GLY A 52 -9.85 -13.39 -2.94
N ILE A 53 -9.66 -12.13 -3.35
CA ILE A 53 -8.89 -11.79 -4.55
C ILE A 53 -7.41 -11.98 -4.23
N GLU A 54 -6.81 -13.04 -4.76
CA GLU A 54 -5.42 -13.40 -4.56
C GLU A 54 -4.48 -12.73 -5.57
N ALA A 55 -3.19 -12.71 -5.23
CA ALA A 55 -2.15 -12.30 -6.17
C ALA A 55 -2.05 -13.31 -7.32
N ASN A 56 -1.76 -12.83 -8.53
CA ASN A 56 -1.62 -13.66 -9.72
C ASN A 56 -0.28 -14.43 -9.82
N GLY A 57 0.51 -14.45 -8.74
CA GLY A 57 1.80 -15.14 -8.70
C GLY A 57 2.92 -14.54 -9.55
N LEU A 58 2.73 -13.38 -10.18
CA LEU A 58 3.76 -12.78 -11.05
C LEU A 58 4.92 -12.15 -10.28
N CYS A 59 4.73 -11.83 -9.00
CA CYS A 59 5.78 -11.30 -8.13
C CYS A 59 6.37 -12.44 -7.29
N HIS A 60 7.49 -12.99 -7.76
CA HIS A 60 8.25 -14.00 -7.05
C HIS A 60 9.05 -13.36 -5.92
N LEU A 61 8.51 -13.45 -4.70
CA LEU A 61 9.21 -13.07 -3.49
C LEU A 61 9.60 -14.37 -2.75
N PRO A 62 10.90 -14.74 -2.71
CA PRO A 62 11.34 -16.02 -2.13
C PRO A 62 10.89 -16.23 -0.67
N VAL A 63 10.80 -15.14 0.10
CA VAL A 63 10.30 -15.17 1.48
C VAL A 63 8.80 -15.46 1.57
N VAL A 64 8.02 -14.96 0.61
CA VAL A 64 6.57 -15.21 0.56
C VAL A 64 6.30 -16.62 0.07
N GLU A 65 7.05 -17.10 -0.91
CA GLU A 65 6.94 -18.48 -1.41
C GLU A 65 7.25 -19.50 -0.32
N SER A 66 8.35 -19.32 0.42
CA SER A 66 8.70 -20.18 1.55
C SER A 66 7.68 -20.11 2.69
N ALA A 67 7.16 -18.92 3.02
CA ALA A 67 6.11 -18.77 4.01
C ALA A 67 4.79 -19.42 3.59
N THR A 68 4.43 -19.31 2.30
CA THR A 68 3.20 -19.91 1.75
C THR A 68 3.32 -21.44 1.75
N ALA A 69 4.45 -21.99 1.33
CA ALA A 69 4.71 -23.43 1.38
C ALA A 69 4.60 -23.98 2.82
N ALA A 70 5.23 -23.31 3.79
CA ALA A 70 5.17 -23.70 5.20
C ALA A 70 3.76 -23.55 5.81
N ALA A 71 2.96 -22.59 5.35
CA ALA A 71 1.57 -22.45 5.77
C ALA A 71 0.72 -23.60 5.22
N THR A 72 0.84 -23.91 3.93
CA THR A 72 0.12 -25.01 3.26
C THR A 72 0.45 -26.37 3.89
N GLU A 73 1.71 -26.63 4.25
CA GLU A 73 2.13 -27.88 4.89
C GLU A 73 1.50 -28.08 6.29
N ARG A 74 1.22 -27.00 7.03
CA ARG A 74 0.57 -27.06 8.36
C ARG A 74 -0.95 -27.26 8.31
N LEU A 75 -1.55 -27.09 7.14
CA LEU A 75 -2.98 -27.29 6.90
C LEU A 75 -3.31 -28.73 6.49
N HIS A 76 -2.29 -29.57 6.24
CA HIS A 76 -2.37 -31.00 5.92
C HIS A 76 -1.84 -31.86 7.07
#